data_AF-A0A5B8KXM3-F1
#
_entry.id   AF-A0A5B8KXM3-F1
#
_cell.length_a   1.000
_cell.length_b   1.000
_cell.length_c   1.000
_cell.angle_alpha   90.00
_cell.angle_beta   90.00
_cell.angle_gamma   90.00
#
_symmetry.space_group_name_H-M   'P 1'
#
loop_
_entity.id
_entity.type
_entity.pdbx_description
1 polymer ?
#
loop_
_entity_poly.entity_id
_entity_poly.type
_entity_poly.pdbx_seq_one_letter_code
_entity_poly.pdbx_strand_id
1 'polypeptide(L)' 'MIGDNIRSADEVVTAFIDQMAQSPDLEPKTVAAVKALRDEGKLTKTNLLRSLEADRASVAPSGTDKQDFL' A
#
# COMPACT_ATOMS: atom_id res chain seq x y z
N MET A 1 -6.29 -32.48 11.47
CA MET A 1 -7.05 -31.29 11.02
C MET A 1 -6.07 -30.17 10.82
N ILE A 2 -5.61 -29.94 9.59
CA ILE A 2 -4.87 -28.72 9.26
C ILE A 2 -5.95 -27.73 8.84
N GLY A 3 -6.44 -26.95 9.79
CA GLY A 3 -7.29 -25.80 9.49
C GLY A 3 -6.36 -24.74 8.94
N ASP A 4 -6.29 -24.62 7.62
CA ASP A 4 -5.56 -23.53 6.99
C ASP A 4 -6.19 -22.23 7.51
N ASN A 5 -5.44 -21.48 8.31
CA ASN A 5 -5.82 -20.14 8.77
C ASN A 5 -5.80 -19.20 7.56
N ILE A 6 -6.81 -19.30 6.70
CA ILE A 6 -7.02 -18.38 5.59
C ILE A 6 -7.39 -17.05 6.21
N ARG A 7 -6.38 -16.20 6.43
CA ARG A 7 -6.57 -14.82 6.84
C ARG A 7 -7.06 -14.02 5.65
N SER A 8 -8.07 -13.20 5.86
CA SER A 8 -8.50 -12.23 4.86
C SER A 8 -7.38 -11.23 4.56
N ALA A 9 -7.38 -10.67 3.36
CA ALA A 9 -6.39 -9.65 2.96
C ALA A 9 -6.38 -8.45 3.92
N ASP A 10 -7.54 -8.09 4.48
CA ASP A 10 -7.66 -6.99 5.44
C ASP A 10 -7.04 -7.35 6.78
N GLU A 11 -7.19 -8.59 7.26
CA GLU A 11 -6.51 -9.07 8.47
C GLU A 11 -4.99 -9.09 8.31
N VAL A 12 -4.49 -9.51 7.13
CA VAL A 12 -3.04 -9.52 6.85
C VAL A 12 -2.47 -8.10 6.82
N VAL A 13 -3.13 -7.17 6.13
CA VAL A 13 -2.70 -5.77 6.06
C VAL A 13 -2.77 -5.10 7.43
N THR A 14 -3.85 -5.33 8.18
CA THR A 14 -4.01 -4.76 9.53
C THR A 14 -2.91 -5.26 10.46
N ALA A 15 -2.66 -6.57 10.50
CA ALA A 15 -1.63 -7.18 11.33
C ALA A 15 -0.22 -6.69 10.94
N PHE A 16 0.06 -6.54 9.63
CA PHE A 16 1.33 -6.00 9.16
C PHE A 16 1.55 -4.56 9.64
N ILE A 17 0.56 -3.69 9.49
CA ILE A 17 0.67 -2.29 9.92
C ILE A 17 0.79 -2.22 11.47
N ASP A 18 0.10 -3.10 12.21
CA ASP A 18 0.21 -3.18 13.68
C ASP A 18 1.61 -3.61 14.13
N GLN A 19 2.18 -4.61 13.46
CA GLN A 19 3.53 -5.08 13.73
C GLN A 19 4.58 -4.00 13.42
N MET A 20 4.43 -3.29 12.30
CA MET A 20 5.29 -2.17 11.96
C MET A 20 5.19 -1.05 13.00
N ALA A 21 3.99 -0.72 13.48
CA ALA A 21 3.77 0.30 14.50
C ALA A 21 4.37 -0.04 15.88
N GLN A 22 4.82 -1.28 16.10
CA GLN A 22 5.54 -1.73 17.29
C GLN A 22 7.05 -1.85 17.08
N SER A 23 7.54 -1.58 15.86
CA SER A 23 8.96 -1.70 15.55
C SER A 23 9.78 -0.68 16.34
N PRO A 24 10.80 -1.12 17.10
CA PRO A 24 11.67 -0.22 17.87
C PRO A 24 12.54 0.68 16.98
N ASP A 25 12.68 0.33 15.69
CA ASP A 25 13.45 1.08 14.70
C ASP A 25 12.66 2.25 14.09
N LEU A 26 11.37 2.35 14.38
CA LEU A 26 10.54 3.45 13.90
C LEU A 26 10.49 4.57 14.93
N GLU A 27 10.74 5.80 14.46
CA GLU A 27 10.53 6.97 15.29
C GLU A 27 9.06 7.06 15.76
N PRO A 28 8.81 7.48 17.02
CA PRO A 28 7.45 7.60 17.55
C PRO A 28 6.52 8.47 16.71
N LYS A 29 7.08 9.49 16.04
CA LYS A 29 6.34 10.37 15.12
C LYS A 29 5.87 9.62 13.87
N THR A 30 6.70 8.73 13.33
CA THR A 30 6.35 7.87 12.19
C THR A 30 5.24 6.90 12.57
N VAL A 31 5.33 6.28 13.76
CA VAL A 31 4.27 5.39 14.27
C VAL A 31 2.95 6.13 14.44
N ALA A 32 2.97 7.35 15.00
CA ALA A 32 1.78 8.18 15.16
C ALA A 32 1.15 8.56 13.81
N ALA A 33 1.97 8.93 12.82
CA ALA A 33 1.50 9.25 11.48
C ALA A 33 0.84 8.03 10.79
N VAL A 34 1.45 6.85 10.89
CA VAL A 34 0.88 5.61 10.32
C VAL A 34 -0.46 5.26 10.97
N LYS A 35 -0.59 5.42 12.30
CA LYS A 35 -1.88 5.22 12.99
C LYS A 35 -2.93 6.22 12.53
N ALA A 36 -2.60 7.51 12.45
CA ALA A 36 -3.53 8.53 11.96
C ALA A 36 -4.01 8.25 10.53
N LEU A 37 -3.11 7.87 9.61
CA LEU A 37 -3.47 7.51 8.25
C LEU A 37 -4.37 6.27 8.18
N ARG A 38 -4.22 5.32 9.11
CA ARG A 38 -5.13 4.18 9.23
C ARG A 38 -6.51 4.60 9.73
N ASP A 39 -6.56 5.38 10.81
CA ASP A 39 -7.81 5.82 11.44
C ASP A 39 -8.61 6.73 10.49
N GLU A 40 -7.92 7.51 9.65
CA GLU A 40 -8.51 8.30 8.55
C GLU A 40 -8.95 7.44 7.35
N GLY A 41 -8.78 6.11 7.40
CA GLY A 41 -9.16 5.18 6.33
C GLY A 41 -8.26 5.23 5.09
N LYS A 42 -7.14 5.95 5.13
CA LYS A 42 -6.21 6.11 3.99
C LYS A 42 -5.40 4.85 3.71
N LEU A 43 -5.17 4.00 4.71
CA LEU A 43 -4.44 2.72 4.59
C LEU A 43 -5.36 1.51 4.36
N THR A 44 -6.60 1.72 3.90
CA THR A 44 -7.50 0.62 3.53
C THR A 44 -7.04 -0.06 2.23
N LYS A 45 -7.32 -1.36 2.08
CA LYS A 45 -7.00 -2.15 0.88
C LYS A 45 -7.45 -1.43 -0.40
N THR A 46 -8.68 -0.91 -0.43
CA THR A 46 -9.24 -0.18 -1.57
C THR A 46 -8.42 1.05 -1.94
N ASN A 47 -7.98 1.84 -0.95
CA ASN A 47 -7.20 3.04 -1.20
C ASN A 47 -5.77 2.71 -1.64
N LEU A 48 -5.15 1.68 -1.04
CA LEU A 48 -3.84 1.19 -1.46
C LEU A 48 -3.86 0.66 -2.90
N LEU A 49 -4.88 -0.11 -3.27
CA LEU A 49 -5.06 -0.59 -4.64
C LEU A 49 -5.29 0.56 -5.63
N ARG A 50 -6.04 1.59 -5.23
CA ARG A 50 -6.26 2.78 -6.07
C ARG A 50 -4.97 3.56 -6.29
N SER A 51 -4.15 3.74 -5.26
CA SER A 51 -2.84 4.40 -5.39
C SER A 51 -1.90 3.59 -6.27
N LEU A 52 -1.84 2.26 -6.10
CA LEU A 52 -1.04 1.39 -6.96
C LEU A 52 -1.47 1.47 -8.43
N GLU A 53 -2.77 1.56 -8.71
CA GLU A 53 -3.27 1.71 -10.07
C GLU A 53 -2.94 3.10 -10.65
N ALA A 54 -3.04 4.16 -9.85
CA ALA A 54 -2.63 5.50 -10.24
C ALA A 54 -1.11 5.58 -10.55
N ASP A 55 -0.29 4.91 -9.74
CA ASP A 55 1.16 4.82 -9.95
C ASP A 55 1.49 3.98 -11.20
N ARG A 56 0.75 2.90 -11.45
CA ARG A 56 0.90 2.12 -12.70
C ARG A 56 0.50 2.93 -13.92
N ALA A 57 -0.56 3.72 -13.83
CA ALA A 57 -1.00 4.61 -14.90
C ALA A 57 -0.02 5.77 -15.14
N SER A 58 0.68 6.25 -14.10
CA SER A 58 1.71 7.30 -14.24
C SER A 58 3.04 6.79 -14.77
N VAL A 59 3.29 5.47 -14.69
CA VAL A 59 4.44 4.77 -15.30
C VAL A 59 4.15 4.28 -16.73
N ALA A 60 3.00 4.64 -17.31
CA ALA A 60 2.79 4.44 -18.75
C ALA A 60 3.86 5.24 -19.54
N PRO A 61 4.58 4.62 -20.50
CA PRO A 61 5.65 5.29 -21.22
C PRO A 61 5.08 6.46 -22.02
N SER A 62 5.45 7.69 -21.63
CA SER A 62 5.50 8.82 -22.57
C SER A 62 6.50 8.47 -23.67
N GLY A 63 6.04 7.93 -24.80
CA GLY A 63 6.97 7.55 -25.87
C GLY A 63 6.34 6.67 -26.95
N THR A 64 5.27 7.15 -27.60
CA THR A 64 5.06 6.76 -28.99
C THR A 64 6.05 7.56 -29.83
N ASP A 65 7.26 7.03 -30.00
CA ASP A 65 8.21 7.46 -31.02
C ASP A 65 7.56 7.16 -32.39
N LYS A 66 6.69 8.06 -32.86
CA LYS A 66 6.38 8.16 -34.29
C LYS A 66 7.57 8.87 -34.91
N GLN A 67 8.58 8.09 -35.29
CA GLN A 67 9.56 8.57 -36.25
C GLN A 67 8.85 8.63 -37.61
N ASP A 68 8.25 9.77 -37.90
CA ASP A 68 7.96 10.20 -39.26
C ASP A 68 9.31 10.52 -39.91
N PHE A 69 9.91 9.52 -40.57
CA PHE A 69 10.97 9.78 -41.54
C PHE A 69 10.32 10.27 -42.84
N LEU A 70 10.47 11.57 -43.07
CA LEU A 70 10.34 12.22 -44.38
C LEU A 70 11.36 11.68 -45.37
#